data_AF-A0A7C0YHS0-F1
#
_entry.id   AF-A0A7C0YHS0-F1
#
_cell.length_a   1.000
_cell.length_b   1.000
_cell.length_c   1.000
_cell.angle_alpha   90.00
_cell.angle_beta   90.00
_cell.angle_gamma   90.00
#
_symmetry.space_group_name_H-M   'P 1'
#
loop_
_entity.id
_entity.type
_entity.pdbx_description
1 polymer ?
#
loop_
_entity_poly.entity_id
_entity_poly.type
_entity_poly.pdbx_seq_one_letter_code
_entity_poly.pdbx_strand_id
1 'polypeptide(L)'
;MFITSDQAIEIARKEVERLLVEADPLFAPWSDGTLGRPIIVKDVFKKPSYWIVPILIHQRVAGFVRVLGTGRVAAIGTFYRHPNQIETCPTTVTGIDAAEALRLAKEKIKQELGEAASDPVFVHDGPPGREAWLVEVIKEGRPIRWIFVTAAGTYERPAGTILSETLLK
;
A
#
# COMPACT_ATOMS: atom_id res chain seq x y z
N MET A 1 -7.19 -19.27 -7.37
CA MET A 1 -8.23 -18.27 -7.01
C MET A 1 -7.59 -17.24 -6.11
N PHE A 2 -7.80 -15.95 -6.36
CA PHE A 2 -7.29 -14.87 -5.52
C PHE A 2 -8.24 -14.67 -4.32
N ILE A 3 -7.72 -14.59 -3.10
CA ILE A 3 -8.57 -14.43 -1.90
C ILE A 3 -9.31 -13.09 -1.90
N THR A 4 -10.47 -13.10 -1.24
CA THR A 4 -11.30 -11.91 -1.01
C THR A 4 -10.78 -11.04 0.13
N SER A 5 -11.31 -9.82 0.24
CA SER A 5 -11.05 -8.91 1.36
C SER A 5 -11.39 -9.57 2.71
N ASP A 6 -12.54 -10.22 2.83
CA ASP A 6 -12.98 -10.82 4.09
C ASP A 6 -12.08 -12.00 4.51
N GLN A 7 -11.65 -12.81 3.55
CA GLN A 7 -10.66 -13.85 3.78
C GLN A 7 -9.33 -13.28 4.27
N ALA A 8 -8.87 -12.14 3.70
CA ALA A 8 -7.65 -11.49 4.14
C ALA A 8 -7.77 -10.96 5.58
N ILE A 9 -8.92 -10.41 5.98
CA ILE A 9 -9.19 -9.98 7.36
C ILE A 9 -9.09 -11.16 8.31
N GLU A 10 -9.74 -12.27 7.98
CA GLU A 10 -9.79 -13.46 8.85
C GLU A 10 -8.40 -14.07 9.03
N ILE A 11 -7.59 -14.11 7.97
CA ILE A 11 -6.21 -14.57 8.02
C ILE A 11 -5.36 -13.63 8.89
N ALA A 12 -5.49 -12.32 8.70
CA ALA A 12 -4.76 -11.33 9.50
C ALA A 12 -5.15 -11.40 10.98
N ARG A 13 -6.43 -11.66 11.29
CA ARG A 13 -6.92 -11.81 12.67
C ARG A 13 -6.22 -12.95 13.40
N LYS A 14 -6.23 -14.14 12.78
CA LYS A 14 -5.57 -15.33 13.34
C LYS A 14 -4.08 -15.10 13.59
N GLU A 15 -3.44 -14.38 12.67
CA GLU A 15 -2.02 -14.08 12.80
C GLU A 15 -1.74 -13.08 13.94
N VAL A 16 -2.57 -12.05 14.10
CA VAL A 16 -2.45 -11.12 15.23
C VAL A 16 -2.70 -11.82 16.56
N GLU A 17 -3.73 -12.68 16.64
CA GLU A 17 -4.01 -13.49 17.83
C GLU A 17 -2.80 -14.37 18.20
N ARG A 18 -2.16 -15.01 17.22
CA ARG A 18 -0.93 -15.79 17.41
C ARG A 18 0.21 -14.95 17.99
N LEU A 19 0.46 -13.76 17.43
CA LEU A 19 1.54 -12.86 17.90
C LEU A 19 1.30 -12.37 19.33
N LEU A 20 0.05 -12.08 19.69
CA LEU A 20 -0.29 -11.64 21.04
C LEU A 20 -0.08 -12.76 22.08
N VAL A 21 -0.31 -14.02 21.70
CA VAL A 21 -0.01 -15.18 22.55
C VAL A 21 1.50 -15.37 22.73
N GLU A 22 2.30 -15.07 21.71
CA GLU A 22 3.77 -15.12 21.79
C GLU A 22 4.36 -14.02 22.70
N ALA A 23 3.55 -13.01 23.05
CA ALA A 23 3.86 -11.97 24.02
C ALA A 23 5.14 -11.16 23.72
N ASP A 24 5.45 -10.95 22.43
CA ASP A 24 6.50 -10.01 22.03
C ASP A 24 6.09 -8.58 22.45
N PRO A 25 6.91 -7.87 23.27
CA PRO A 25 6.61 -6.53 23.73
C PRO A 25 6.35 -5.51 22.61
N LEU A 26 6.90 -5.73 21.41
CA LEU A 26 6.67 -4.86 20.26
C LEU A 26 5.19 -4.86 19.82
N PHE A 27 4.53 -6.01 19.90
CA PHE A 27 3.13 -6.19 19.47
C PHE A 27 2.13 -6.05 20.60
N ALA A 28 2.58 -5.93 21.86
CA ALA A 28 1.69 -5.77 23.01
C ALA A 28 0.56 -4.72 22.82
N PRO A 29 0.80 -3.53 22.23
CA PRO A 29 -0.27 -2.56 21.99
C PRO A 29 -1.40 -3.05 21.08
N TRP A 30 -1.16 -4.07 20.25
CA TRP A 30 -2.15 -4.57 19.30
C TRP A 30 -3.32 -5.28 20.00
N SER A 31 -3.22 -5.60 21.30
CA SER A 31 -4.34 -6.10 22.09
C SER A 31 -5.50 -5.10 22.17
N ASP A 32 -5.19 -3.80 22.10
CA ASP A 32 -6.16 -2.71 22.11
C ASP A 32 -6.56 -2.28 20.69
N GLY A 33 -6.04 -2.98 19.68
CA GLY A 33 -6.20 -2.65 18.27
C GLY A 33 -7.38 -3.35 17.60
N THR A 34 -7.77 -2.82 16.44
CA THR A 34 -8.74 -3.45 15.54
C THR A 34 -8.15 -3.60 14.15
N LEU A 35 -8.62 -4.59 13.38
CA LEU A 35 -8.28 -4.68 11.97
C LEU A 35 -9.06 -3.63 11.19
N GLY A 36 -8.36 -2.79 10.42
CA GLY A 36 -9.00 -1.89 9.49
C GLY A 36 -9.32 -2.57 8.15
N ARG A 37 -9.84 -1.77 7.21
CA ARG A 37 -10.22 -2.25 5.89
C ARG A 37 -8.99 -2.71 5.10
N PRO A 38 -8.99 -3.94 4.53
CA PRO A 38 -7.91 -4.39 3.66
C PRO A 38 -7.77 -3.52 2.43
N ILE A 39 -6.53 -3.22 2.07
CA ILE A 39 -6.17 -2.54 0.84
C ILE A 39 -5.59 -3.57 -0.12
N ILE A 40 -6.18 -3.68 -1.31
CA ILE A 40 -5.61 -4.49 -2.37
C ILE A 40 -4.42 -3.77 -2.98
N VAL A 41 -3.28 -4.43 -3.00
CA VAL A 41 -2.11 -4.00 -3.76
C VAL A 41 -2.10 -4.77 -5.07
N LYS A 42 -1.93 -4.03 -6.17
CA LYS A 42 -1.86 -4.58 -7.52
C LYS A 42 -0.43 -4.51 -8.06
N ASP A 43 -0.15 -5.21 -9.13
CA ASP A 43 1.01 -4.90 -9.95
C ASP A 43 0.79 -3.61 -10.75
N VAL A 44 1.82 -3.12 -11.44
CA VAL A 44 1.73 -1.92 -12.29
C VAL A 44 0.80 -2.08 -13.50
N PHE A 45 0.38 -3.31 -13.81
CA PHE A 45 -0.63 -3.63 -14.83
C PHE A 45 -2.03 -3.82 -14.21
N LYS A 46 -2.21 -3.39 -12.96
CA LYS A 46 -3.47 -3.38 -12.21
C LYS A 46 -4.02 -4.78 -11.91
N LYS A 47 -3.20 -5.83 -12.01
CA LYS A 47 -3.59 -7.19 -11.58
C LYS A 47 -3.45 -7.32 -10.06
N PRO A 48 -4.42 -7.93 -9.35
CA PRO A 48 -4.31 -8.20 -7.92
C PRO A 48 -3.03 -8.97 -7.56
N SER A 49 -2.31 -8.52 -6.52
CA SER A 49 -1.05 -9.13 -6.07
C SER A 49 -1.15 -9.64 -4.63
N TYR A 50 -1.50 -8.75 -3.69
CA TYR A 50 -1.69 -9.10 -2.28
C TYR A 50 -2.60 -8.09 -1.56
N TRP A 51 -2.96 -8.40 -0.33
CA TRP A 51 -3.69 -7.53 0.57
C TRP A 51 -2.77 -6.98 1.67
N ILE A 52 -2.99 -5.74 2.06
CA ILE A 52 -2.45 -5.16 3.29
C ILE A 52 -3.63 -4.93 4.23
N VAL A 53 -3.61 -5.60 5.38
CA VAL A 53 -4.62 -5.44 6.44
C VAL A 53 -4.03 -4.57 7.54
N PRO A 54 -4.52 -3.33 7.73
CA PRO A 54 -3.98 -2.44 8.75
C PRO A 54 -4.42 -2.82 10.16
N ILE A 55 -3.57 -2.56 11.13
CA ILE A 55 -3.88 -2.62 12.56
C ILE A 55 -4.10 -1.19 13.06
N LEU A 56 -5.28 -0.92 13.61
CA LEU A 56 -5.71 0.41 14.04
C LEU A 56 -5.77 0.51 15.56
N ILE A 57 -5.09 1.49 16.15
CA ILE A 57 -5.18 1.85 17.57
C ILE A 57 -5.43 3.36 17.61
N HIS A 58 -6.50 3.81 18.29
CA HIS A 58 -6.87 5.24 18.38
C HIS A 58 -6.88 5.98 17.02
N GLN A 59 -7.41 5.35 15.96
CA GLN A 59 -7.42 5.89 14.58
C GLN A 59 -6.03 6.06 13.93
N ARG A 60 -4.98 5.48 14.53
CA ARG A 60 -3.63 5.40 13.97
C ARG A 60 -3.34 4.00 13.46
N VAL A 61 -2.62 3.90 12.35
CA VAL A 61 -2.16 2.64 11.80
C VAL A 61 -0.89 2.21 12.51
N ALA A 62 -1.06 1.41 13.56
CA ALA A 62 0.02 0.88 14.38
C ALA A 62 0.92 -0.07 13.58
N GLY A 63 0.34 -0.80 12.62
CA GLY A 63 1.06 -1.75 11.79
C GLY A 63 0.18 -2.36 10.72
N PHE A 64 0.64 -3.48 10.16
CA PHE A 64 -0.09 -4.20 9.13
C PHE A 64 0.28 -5.68 9.09
N VAL A 65 -0.62 -6.47 8.49
CA VAL A 65 -0.38 -7.83 8.02
C VAL A 65 -0.49 -7.86 6.50
N ARG A 66 0.55 -8.34 5.82
CA ARG A 66 0.54 -8.57 4.37
C ARG A 66 0.12 -9.99 4.08
N VAL A 67 -1.00 -10.16 3.37
CA VAL A 67 -1.57 -11.48 3.01
C VAL A 67 -1.52 -11.65 1.49
N LEU A 68 -0.85 -12.69 1.02
CA LEU A 68 -0.76 -12.99 -0.42
C LEU A 68 -2.11 -13.41 -0.98
N GLY A 69 -2.27 -13.31 -2.30
CA GLY A 69 -3.46 -13.81 -3.01
C GLY A 69 -3.78 -15.29 -2.78
N THR A 70 -2.83 -16.07 -2.26
CA THR A 70 -2.98 -17.48 -1.88
C THR A 70 -3.50 -17.72 -0.47
N GLY A 71 -3.62 -16.67 0.36
CA GLY A 71 -3.99 -16.80 1.78
C GLY A 71 -2.82 -16.95 2.75
N ARG A 72 -1.57 -16.93 2.27
CA ARG A 72 -0.40 -16.99 3.15
C ARG A 72 -0.03 -15.59 3.66
N VAL A 73 0.28 -15.46 4.95
CA VAL A 73 0.93 -14.27 5.51
C VAL A 73 2.36 -14.18 4.97
N ALA A 74 2.70 -13.07 4.32
CA ALA A 74 4.03 -12.83 3.76
C ALA A 74 4.90 -11.91 4.63
N ALA A 75 4.27 -10.99 5.36
CA ALA A 75 4.99 -10.06 6.23
C ALA A 75 4.05 -9.49 7.29
N ILE A 76 4.64 -9.09 8.40
CA ILE A 76 4.03 -8.27 9.45
C ILE A 76 4.97 -7.08 9.66
N GLY A 77 4.43 -5.89 9.88
CA GLY A 77 5.23 -4.69 10.13
C GLY A 77 4.55 -3.74 11.10
N THR A 78 5.36 -2.96 11.80
CA THR A 78 4.92 -1.86 12.67
C THR A 78 5.33 -0.52 12.06
N PHE A 79 4.59 0.54 12.39
CA PHE A 79 4.96 1.93 12.07
C PHE A 79 5.61 2.66 13.25
N TYR A 80 5.85 1.94 14.35
CA TYR A 80 6.54 2.42 15.53
C TYR A 80 7.67 1.47 15.92
N ARG A 81 8.65 2.00 16.67
CA ARG A 81 9.75 1.21 17.24
C ARG A 81 9.54 0.92 18.72
N HIS A 82 8.75 1.75 19.40
CA HIS A 82 8.39 1.59 20.80
C HIS A 82 6.87 1.69 21.00
N PRO A 83 6.28 0.88 21.90
CA PRO A 83 4.84 0.89 22.21
C PRO A 83 4.23 2.26 22.56
N ASN A 84 5.03 3.21 23.06
CA ASN A 84 4.57 4.55 23.42
C ASN A 84 4.49 5.53 22.22
N GLN A 85 4.81 5.09 21.01
CA GLN A 85 4.86 5.93 19.80
C GLN A 85 3.61 5.79 18.91
N ILE A 86 2.55 5.13 19.37
CA ILE A 86 1.30 4.94 18.59
C ILE A 86 0.77 6.26 18.05
N GLU A 87 0.80 7.34 18.83
CA GLU A 87 0.28 8.64 18.43
C GLU A 87 1.05 9.29 17.25
N THR A 88 2.28 8.85 17.00
CA THR A 88 3.10 9.29 15.86
C THR A 88 2.90 8.45 14.61
N CYS A 89 2.16 7.34 14.70
CA CYS A 89 1.91 6.47 13.57
C CYS A 89 1.03 7.17 12.51
N PRO A 90 1.15 6.76 11.23
CA PRO A 90 0.36 7.33 10.16
C PRO A 90 -1.14 7.02 10.36
N THR A 91 -2.00 7.81 9.74
CA THR A 91 -3.46 7.57 9.74
C THR A 91 -3.92 6.66 8.60
N THR A 92 -3.05 6.39 7.62
CA THR A 92 -3.29 5.45 6.53
C THR A 92 -2.09 4.54 6.31
N VAL A 93 -2.36 3.26 6.01
CA VAL A 93 -1.32 2.23 5.84
C VAL A 93 -0.47 2.44 4.58
N THR A 94 -0.99 3.22 3.65
CA THR A 94 -0.34 3.60 2.39
C THR A 94 0.53 4.86 2.52
N GLY A 95 0.63 5.44 3.73
CA GLY A 95 1.32 6.70 4.02
C GLY A 95 0.53 7.96 3.60
N ILE A 96 -0.05 7.95 2.40
CA ILE A 96 -0.98 8.97 1.87
C ILE A 96 -2.22 8.29 1.29
N ASP A 97 -3.35 8.98 1.22
CA ASP A 97 -4.56 8.46 0.59
C ASP A 97 -4.59 8.71 -0.94
N ALA A 98 -5.61 8.18 -1.61
CA ALA A 98 -5.78 8.36 -3.05
C ALA A 98 -6.02 9.82 -3.46
N ALA A 99 -6.73 10.60 -2.64
CA ALA A 99 -7.04 11.99 -2.97
C ALA A 99 -5.76 12.84 -2.96
N GLU A 100 -4.91 12.65 -1.95
CA GLU A 100 -3.61 13.29 -1.84
C GLU A 100 -2.67 12.81 -2.95
N ALA A 101 -2.67 11.51 -3.28
CA ALA A 101 -1.89 10.99 -4.38
C ALA A 101 -2.28 11.62 -5.73
N LEU A 102 -3.58 11.77 -6.00
CA LEU A 102 -4.08 12.43 -7.21
C LEU A 102 -3.70 13.91 -7.22
N ARG A 103 -3.78 14.60 -6.08
CA ARG A 103 -3.40 16.01 -5.95
C ARG A 103 -1.93 16.21 -6.33
N LEU A 104 -1.04 15.39 -5.79
CA LEU A 104 0.40 15.43 -6.10
C LEU A 104 0.69 15.05 -7.56
N ALA A 105 0.00 14.04 -8.11
CA ALA A 105 0.17 13.65 -9.51
C ALA A 105 -0.23 14.78 -10.48
N LYS A 106 -1.30 15.53 -10.16
CA LYS A 106 -1.79 16.65 -10.98
C LYS A 106 -0.75 17.75 -11.19
N GLU A 107 0.20 17.93 -10.27
CA GLU A 107 1.31 18.89 -10.42
C GLU A 107 2.26 18.53 -11.59
N LYS A 108 2.19 17.29 -12.12
CA LYS A 108 2.99 16.81 -13.25
C LYS A 108 2.21 16.73 -14.57
N ILE A 109 0.91 16.99 -14.55
CA ILE A 109 0.01 16.84 -15.71
C ILE A 109 -0.01 18.13 -16.52
N LYS A 110 0.27 18.02 -17.82
CA LYS A 110 0.27 19.15 -18.76
C LYS A 110 -1.08 19.24 -19.46
N GLN A 111 -2.08 19.80 -18.77
CA GLN A 111 -3.44 19.91 -19.31
C GLN A 111 -3.48 20.72 -20.61
N GLU A 112 -2.61 21.72 -20.74
CA GLU A 112 -2.44 22.54 -21.95
C GLU A 112 -1.97 21.72 -23.17
N LEU A 113 -1.37 20.54 -22.95
CA LEU A 113 -0.97 19.60 -23.98
C LEU A 113 -1.98 18.47 -24.21
N GLY A 114 -3.18 18.58 -23.60
CA GLY A 114 -4.23 17.57 -23.66
C GLY A 114 -3.97 16.33 -22.79
N GLU A 115 -3.15 16.45 -21.76
CA GLU A 115 -2.94 15.36 -20.79
C GLU A 115 -4.06 15.34 -19.73
N ALA A 116 -4.48 14.13 -19.36
CA ALA A 116 -5.40 13.86 -18.27
C ALA A 116 -4.79 12.84 -17.29
N ALA A 117 -5.20 12.89 -16.02
CA ALA A 117 -4.83 11.89 -15.02
C ALA A 117 -5.93 10.84 -14.86
N SER A 118 -5.56 9.57 -14.74
CA SER A 118 -6.46 8.52 -14.28
C SER A 118 -6.73 8.64 -12.78
N ASP A 119 -7.71 7.87 -12.29
CA ASP A 119 -7.82 7.62 -10.86
C ASP A 119 -6.57 6.88 -10.35
N PRO A 120 -6.10 7.18 -9.12
CA PRO A 120 -4.98 6.46 -8.52
C PRO A 120 -5.31 5.01 -8.21
N VAL A 121 -4.35 4.13 -8.46
CA VAL A 121 -4.42 2.72 -8.11
C VAL A 121 -3.23 2.38 -7.23
N PHE A 122 -3.47 1.76 -6.07
CA PHE A 122 -2.37 1.36 -5.19
C PHE A 122 -1.69 0.09 -5.73
N VAL A 123 -0.40 0.21 -6.04
CA VAL A 123 0.41 -0.83 -6.69
C VAL A 123 1.72 -1.06 -5.95
N HIS A 124 2.42 -2.14 -6.28
CA HIS A 124 3.84 -2.29 -5.99
C HIS A 124 4.66 -2.13 -7.27
N ASP A 125 5.77 -1.40 -7.18
CA ASP A 125 6.70 -1.17 -8.27
C ASP A 125 7.95 -2.04 -8.13
N GLY A 126 7.91 -3.24 -8.73
CA GLY A 126 8.93 -4.27 -8.56
C GLY A 126 8.58 -5.24 -7.43
N PRO A 127 9.52 -5.61 -6.52
CA PRO A 127 9.22 -6.55 -5.44
C PRO A 127 8.20 -5.98 -4.42
N PRO A 128 7.44 -6.84 -3.72
CA PRO A 128 6.58 -6.41 -2.62
C PRO A 128 7.33 -5.58 -1.57
N GLY A 129 6.72 -4.51 -1.07
CA GLY A 129 7.39 -3.53 -0.19
C GLY A 129 7.83 -2.24 -0.88
N ARG A 130 7.69 -2.15 -2.21
CA ARG A 130 7.84 -0.89 -2.97
C ARG A 130 6.49 -0.36 -3.41
N GLU A 131 5.58 -0.16 -2.45
CA GLU A 131 4.23 0.31 -2.74
C GLU A 131 4.18 1.79 -3.11
N ALA A 132 3.30 2.13 -4.05
CA ALA A 132 3.04 3.49 -4.49
C ALA A 132 1.62 3.61 -5.07
N TRP A 133 1.07 4.82 -5.09
CA TRP A 133 -0.11 5.12 -5.89
C TRP A 133 0.32 5.38 -7.33
N LEU A 134 -0.19 4.58 -8.26
CA LEU A 134 0.01 4.76 -9.70
C LEU A 134 -1.12 5.61 -10.28
N VAL A 135 -0.74 6.68 -10.96
CA VAL A 135 -1.61 7.53 -11.79
C VAL A 135 -1.11 7.47 -13.22
N GLU A 136 -1.99 7.11 -14.15
CA GLU A 136 -1.67 7.13 -15.58
C GLU A 136 -1.92 8.52 -16.15
N VAL A 137 -0.94 9.03 -16.89
CA VAL A 137 -1.11 10.21 -17.73
C VAL A 137 -1.64 9.74 -19.07
N ILE A 138 -2.84 10.17 -19.41
CA ILE A 138 -3.56 9.78 -20.61
C ILE A 138 -3.53 10.95 -21.60
N LYS A 139 -3.20 10.65 -22.85
CA LYS A 139 -3.30 11.60 -23.98
C LYS A 139 -3.85 10.85 -25.17
N GLU A 140 -4.81 11.43 -25.88
CA GLU A 140 -5.46 10.78 -27.03
C GLU A 140 -6.02 9.38 -26.70
N GLY A 141 -6.55 9.20 -25.48
CA GLY A 141 -7.15 7.94 -25.03
C GLY A 141 -6.16 6.83 -24.66
N ARG A 142 -4.85 7.08 -24.70
CA ARG A 142 -3.81 6.10 -24.33
C ARG A 142 -2.95 6.58 -23.16
N PRO A 143 -2.54 5.68 -22.25
CA PRO A 143 -1.56 6.01 -21.22
C PRO A 143 -0.18 6.22 -21.88
N ILE A 144 0.40 7.40 -21.67
CA ILE A 144 1.72 7.78 -22.21
C ILE A 144 2.81 7.74 -21.15
N ARG A 145 2.44 7.92 -19.88
CA ARG A 145 3.35 7.99 -18.74
C ARG A 145 2.67 7.47 -17.49
N TRP A 146 3.46 6.88 -16.62
CA TRP A 146 3.06 6.48 -15.27
C TRP A 146 3.71 7.43 -14.27
N ILE A 147 2.90 8.01 -13.39
CA ILE A 147 3.34 8.77 -12.22
C ILE A 147 3.11 7.89 -11.00
N PHE A 148 4.17 7.62 -10.27
CA PHE A 148 4.14 6.92 -9.00
C PHE A 148 4.23 7.94 -7.87
N VAL A 149 3.33 7.84 -6.90
CA VAL A 149 3.22 8.79 -5.80
C VAL A 149 3.33 8.04 -4.48
N THR A 150 4.22 8.52 -3.63
CA THR A 150 4.45 7.99 -2.27
C THR A 150 4.45 9.16 -1.28
N ALA A 151 4.41 8.86 0.02
CA ALA A 151 4.60 9.87 1.05
C ALA A 151 5.97 10.59 0.96
N ALA A 152 6.99 9.95 0.37
CA ALA A 152 8.33 10.52 0.22
C ALA A 152 8.51 11.35 -1.07
N GLY A 153 7.52 11.34 -1.97
CA GLY A 153 7.57 12.10 -3.22
C GLY A 153 7.03 11.33 -4.43
N THR A 154 7.21 11.95 -5.60
CA THR A 154 6.73 11.46 -6.90
C THR A 154 7.88 11.08 -7.82
N TYR A 155 7.71 10.04 -8.63
CA TYR A 155 8.60 9.71 -9.74
C TYR A 155 7.79 9.23 -10.95
N GLU A 156 8.39 9.28 -12.15
CA GLU A 156 7.68 8.99 -13.40
C GLU A 156 8.51 8.15 -14.37
N ARG A 157 7.81 7.42 -15.25
CA ARG A 157 8.42 6.71 -16.39
C ARG A 157 7.39 6.49 -17.50
N PRO A 158 7.84 6.16 -18.73
CA PRO A 158 6.91 5.81 -19.81
C PRO A 158 5.97 4.68 -19.39
N ALA A 159 4.69 4.78 -19.79
CA ALA A 159 3.72 3.73 -19.50
C ALA A 159 4.15 2.40 -20.13
N GLY A 160 4.01 1.30 -19.40
CA GLY A 160 4.42 -0.04 -19.83
C GLY A 160 5.88 -0.40 -19.52
N THR A 161 6.70 0.55 -19.09
CA THR A 161 8.08 0.25 -18.66
C THR A 161 8.06 -0.31 -17.24
N ILE A 162 8.59 -1.52 -17.04
CA ILE A 162 8.81 -2.12 -15.72
C ILE A 162 10.24 -1.85 -15.23
N LEU A 163 10.46 -1.77 -13.91
CA LEU A 163 11.80 -1.83 -13.37
C LEU A 163 12.37 -3.24 -13.65
N SER A 164 13.52 -3.33 -14.32
CA SER A 164 14.20 -4.62 -14.46
C SER A 164 14.75 -5.05 -13.09
N GLU A 165 14.64 -6.34 -12.77
CA GLU A 165 15.21 -6.93 -11.55
C GLU A 165 16.75 -6.82 -11.49
N THR A 166 17.40 -6.41 -12.58
CA THR A 166 18.86 -6.41 -12.76
C THR A 166 19.59 -5.27 -12.06
N LEU A 167 18.90 -4.31 -11.45
CA LEU A 167 19.53 -3.18 -10.74
C LEU A 167 19.74 -3.42 -9.24
N LEU A 168 19.52 -4.65 -8.77
CA LEU A 168 19.88 -5.08 -7.41
C LEU A 168 21.15 -5.94 -7.49
N LYS A 169 22.31 -5.27 -7.57
CA LYS A 169 23.61 -5.83 -7.18
C LYS A 169 24.18 -5.00 -6.05
#